data_AF-A0A942MMG6-F1
#
_entry.id   AF-A0A942MMG6-F1
#
_cell.length_a   1.000
_cell.length_b   1.000
_cell.length_c   1.000
_cell.angle_alpha   90.00
_cell.angle_beta   90.00
_cell.angle_gamma   90.00
#
_symmetry.space_group_name_H-M   'P 1'
#
loop_
_entity.id
_entity.type
_entity.pdbx_description
1 polymer ?
#
loop_
_entity_poly.entity_id
_entity_poly.type
_entity_poly.pdbx_seq_one_letter_code
_entity_poly.pdbx_strand_id
1 'polypeptide(L)'
;MTKEETVRQIRIVLDAISSKMSIGENSTDPAERQKDFFEMVEEARREWQSAMDYFNHVVDPGLVDHAIFAMEAAELKYTFLLKKARQEGYRLPVKLDALREGR
;
A
#
# COMPACT_ATOMS: atom_id res chain seq x y z
N MET A 1 -48.56 -7.92 1.63
CA MET A 1 -47.30 -7.30 1.19
C MET A 1 -47.45 -6.91 -0.26
N THR A 2 -47.48 -5.62 -0.55
CA THR A 2 -47.64 -5.08 -1.90
C THR A 2 -46.30 -5.15 -2.63
N LYS A 3 -46.33 -5.18 -3.97
CA LYS A 3 -45.12 -5.24 -4.80
C LYS A 3 -44.13 -4.12 -4.47
N GLU A 4 -44.62 -2.95 -4.05
CA GLU A 4 -43.79 -1.80 -3.67
C GLU A 4 -43.03 -2.01 -2.34
N GLU A 5 -43.63 -2.70 -1.37
CA GLU A 5 -43.00 -2.99 -0.08
C GLU A 5 -41.84 -3.98 -0.25
N THR A 6 -42.01 -4.99 -1.11
CA THR A 6 -40.97 -5.98 -1.40
C THR A 6 -39.76 -5.33 -2.06
N VAL A 7 -39.97 -4.40 -3.00
CA VAL A 7 -38.87 -3.67 -3.66
C VAL A 7 -38.09 -2.81 -2.66
N ARG A 8 -38.78 -2.15 -1.73
CA ARG A 8 -38.12 -1.38 -0.66
C ARG A 8 -37.30 -2.26 0.27
N GLN A 9 -37.83 -3.43 0.65
CA GLN A 9 -37.09 -4.38 1.50
C GLN A 9 -35.85 -4.94 0.79
N ILE A 10 -35.94 -5.26 -0.50
CA ILE A 10 -34.79 -5.73 -1.28
C ILE A 10 -33.71 -4.65 -1.34
N ARG A 11 -34.08 -3.37 -1.51
CA ARG A 11 -33.12 -2.27 -1.54
C ARG A 11 -32.35 -2.12 -0.22
N ILE A 12 -33.07 -2.16 0.90
CA ILE A 12 -32.46 -2.06 2.23
C ILE A 12 -31.44 -3.19 2.45
N VAL A 13 -31.80 -4.41 2.04
CA VAL A 13 -30.91 -5.56 2.15
C VAL A 13 -29.70 -5.41 1.23
N LEU A 14 -29.87 -4.90 0.01
CA LEU A 14 -28.78 -4.65 -0.93
C LEU A 14 -27.79 -3.60 -0.41
N ASP A 15 -28.28 -2.49 0.13
CA ASP A 15 -27.45 -1.41 0.69
C ASP A 15 -26.66 -1.93 1.91
N ALA A 16 -27.31 -2.72 2.78
CA ALA A 16 -26.66 -3.33 3.94
C ALA A 16 -25.59 -4.37 3.55
N ILE A 17 -25.84 -5.14 2.49
CA ILE A 17 -24.87 -6.10 1.94
C ILE A 17 -23.68 -5.36 1.32
N SER A 18 -23.92 -4.28 0.55
CA SER A 18 -22.85 -3.47 -0.05
C SER A 18 -21.92 -2.86 1.00
N SER A 19 -22.47 -2.40 2.13
CA SER A 19 -21.69 -1.86 3.23
C SER A 19 -20.86 -2.92 3.98
N LYS A 20 -21.31 -4.18 4.01
CA LYS A 20 -20.57 -5.29 4.64
C LYS A 20 -19.55 -5.94 3.72
N MET A 21 -19.66 -5.72 2.42
CA MET A 21 -18.79 -6.29 1.39
C MET A 21 -17.71 -5.29 0.98
N SER A 22 -17.09 -4.58 1.93
CA SER A 22 -15.83 -3.86 1.69
C SER A 22 -14.70 -4.86 1.52
N ILE A 23 -14.67 -5.53 0.36
CA ILE A 23 -13.47 -6.16 -0.17
C ILE A 23 -12.79 -5.10 -1.04
N GLY A 24 -11.80 -4.42 -0.46
CA GLY A 24 -10.93 -3.47 -1.14
C GLY A 24 -11.62 -2.18 -1.56
N GLU A 25 -11.60 -1.18 -0.68
CA GLU A 25 -11.95 0.19 -1.04
C GLU A 25 -10.95 0.69 -2.08
N ASN A 26 -11.25 0.50 -3.36
CA ASN A 26 -10.73 1.37 -4.40
C ASN A 26 -11.69 2.57 -4.40
N SER A 27 -11.46 3.51 -3.49
CA SER A 27 -12.16 4.78 -3.40
C SER A 27 -12.33 5.39 -4.80
N THR A 28 -13.52 5.83 -5.19
CA THR A 28 -13.72 6.49 -6.50
C THR A 28 -13.14 7.90 -6.54
N ASP A 29 -12.81 8.46 -5.37
CA ASP A 29 -12.20 9.77 -5.22
C ASP A 29 -10.69 9.72 -5.55
N PRO A 30 -10.21 10.47 -6.55
CA PRO A 30 -8.79 10.58 -6.86
C PRO A 30 -7.88 10.98 -5.68
N ALA A 31 -8.38 11.79 -4.75
CA ALA A 31 -7.60 12.25 -3.60
C ALA A 31 -7.37 11.14 -2.57
N GLU A 32 -8.39 10.30 -2.34
CA GLU A 32 -8.31 9.16 -1.42
C GLU A 32 -7.39 8.08 -1.99
N ARG A 33 -7.50 7.76 -3.29
CA ARG A 33 -6.54 6.87 -3.97
C ARG A 33 -5.10 7.31 -3.84
N GLN A 34 -4.85 8.62 -3.97
CA GLN A 34 -3.52 9.18 -3.82
C GLN A 34 -3.00 9.00 -2.39
N LYS A 35 -3.86 9.20 -1.38
CA LYS A 35 -3.52 8.97 0.03
C LYS A 35 -3.19 7.50 0.29
N ASP A 36 -4.02 6.57 -0.18
CA ASP A 36 -3.80 5.13 -0.01
C ASP A 36 -2.49 4.70 -0.68
N PHE A 37 -2.22 5.23 -1.87
CA PHE A 37 -0.96 4.99 -2.57
C PHE A 37 0.26 5.49 -1.76
N PHE A 38 0.16 6.67 -1.13
CA PHE A 38 1.23 7.19 -0.28
C PHE A 38 1.43 6.35 0.98
N GLU A 39 0.37 5.80 1.56
CA GLU A 39 0.48 4.88 2.69
C GLU A 39 1.24 3.60 2.28
N MET A 40 0.97 3.06 1.08
CA MET A 40 1.73 1.93 0.53
C MET A 40 3.22 2.25 0.32
N VAL A 41 3.53 3.46 -0.17
CA VAL A 41 4.92 3.91 -0.36
C VAL A 41 5.65 4.00 0.98
N GLU A 42 5.01 4.60 1.99
CA GLU A 42 5.58 4.73 3.33
C GLU A 42 5.73 3.38 4.04
N GLU A 43 4.81 2.45 3.81
CA GLU A 43 4.94 1.07 4.30
C GLU A 43 6.15 0.37 3.69
N ALA A 44 6.31 0.42 2.36
CA ALA A 44 7.49 -0.14 1.69
C ALA A 44 8.81 0.49 2.19
N ARG A 45 8.80 1.80 2.52
CA ARG A 45 9.95 2.48 3.11
C ARG A 45 10.27 1.95 4.51
N ARG A 46 9.25 1.75 5.36
CA ARG A 46 9.43 1.18 6.70
C ARG A 46 9.93 -0.27 6.64
N GLU A 47 9.39 -1.07 5.73
CA GLU A 47 9.88 -2.43 5.46
C GLU A 47 11.36 -2.43 5.07
N TRP A 48 11.75 -1.54 4.14
CA TRP A 48 13.14 -1.44 3.71
C TRP A 48 14.07 -1.03 4.85
N GLN A 49 13.69 -0.06 5.67
CA GLN A 49 14.47 0.33 6.85
C GLN A 49 14.61 -0.85 7.83
N SER A 50 13.51 -1.56 8.10
CA SER A 50 13.54 -2.73 8.98
C SER A 50 14.43 -3.85 8.44
N ALA A 51 14.44 -4.08 7.12
CA ALA A 51 15.27 -5.09 6.48
C ALA A 51 16.75 -4.71 6.50
N MET A 52 17.06 -3.42 6.30
CA MET A 52 18.41 -2.87 6.48
C MET A 52 18.90 -3.06 7.91
N ASP A 53 18.06 -2.73 8.90
CA ASP A 53 18.37 -2.92 10.32
C ASP A 53 18.60 -4.41 10.62
N TYR A 54 17.76 -5.30 10.09
CA TYR A 54 17.94 -6.74 10.22
C TYR A 54 19.27 -7.22 9.62
N PHE A 55 19.60 -6.79 8.40
CA PHE A 55 20.88 -7.11 7.75
C PHE A 55 22.10 -6.61 8.54
N ASN A 56 22.01 -5.42 9.14
CA ASN A 56 23.10 -4.87 9.94
C ASN A 56 23.34 -5.60 11.28
N HIS A 57 22.32 -6.30 11.80
CA HIS A 57 22.38 -6.97 13.10
C HIS A 57 22.42 -8.49 13.02
N VAL A 58 22.20 -9.10 11.84
CA VAL A 58 22.25 -10.55 11.69
C VAL A 58 23.68 -11.06 11.90
N VAL A 59 23.84 -11.97 12.85
CA VAL A 59 25.14 -12.58 13.19
C VAL A 59 25.23 -14.05 12.80
N ASP A 60 24.09 -14.69 12.54
CA ASP A 60 24.02 -16.07 12.09
C ASP A 60 24.35 -16.14 10.59
N PRO A 61 25.47 -16.79 10.18
CA PRO A 61 25.84 -16.92 8.78
C PRO A 61 24.76 -17.59 7.92
N GLY A 62 23.94 -18.47 8.49
CA GLY A 62 22.84 -19.13 7.77
C GLY A 62 21.65 -18.21 7.46
N LEU A 63 21.61 -17.02 8.05
CA LEU A 63 20.54 -16.03 7.85
C LEU A 63 21.00 -14.80 7.05
N VAL A 64 22.31 -14.66 6.78
CA VAL A 64 22.85 -13.51 6.03
C VAL A 64 22.24 -13.42 4.63
N ASP A 65 22.20 -14.54 3.89
CA ASP A 65 21.62 -14.57 2.54
C ASP A 65 20.14 -14.18 2.55
N HIS A 66 19.40 -14.63 3.55
CA HIS A 66 18.00 -14.25 3.75
C HIS A 66 17.88 -12.74 4.03
N ALA A 67 18.75 -12.18 4.87
CA ALA A 67 18.75 -10.76 5.20
C ALA A 67 19.08 -9.88 3.97
N ILE A 68 20.05 -10.31 3.14
CA ILE A 68 20.37 -9.64 1.87
C ILE A 68 19.14 -9.65 0.96
N PHE A 69 18.54 -10.82 0.74
CA PHE A 69 17.38 -10.94 -0.15
C PHE A 69 16.20 -10.09 0.32
N ALA A 70 15.90 -10.10 1.63
CA ALA A 70 14.83 -9.30 2.20
C ALA A 70 15.07 -7.80 2.01
N MET A 71 16.31 -7.34 2.23
CA MET A 71 16.70 -5.95 2.04
C MET A 71 16.56 -5.51 0.58
N GLU A 72 17.08 -6.30 -0.36
CA GLU A 72 17.01 -6.00 -1.80
C GLU A 72 15.56 -6.02 -2.32
N ALA A 73 14.75 -6.98 -1.88
CA ALA A 73 13.35 -7.07 -2.25
C ALA A 73 12.55 -5.85 -1.76
N ALA A 74 12.79 -5.40 -0.52
CA ALA A 74 12.14 -4.22 0.03
C ALA A 74 12.59 -2.93 -0.68
N GLU A 75 13.88 -2.78 -1.01
CA GLU A 75 14.38 -1.67 -1.83
C GLU A 75 13.69 -1.64 -3.20
N LEU A 76 13.60 -2.78 -3.87
CA LEU A 76 12.95 -2.90 -5.17
C LEU A 76 11.47 -2.50 -5.10
N LYS A 77 10.75 -2.97 -4.08
CA LYS A 77 9.34 -2.60 -3.85
C LYS A 77 9.18 -1.09 -3.68
N TYR A 78 9.97 -0.48 -2.79
CA TYR A 78 9.92 0.97 -2.55
C TYR A 78 10.22 1.78 -3.82
N THR A 79 11.31 1.45 -4.51
CA THR A 79 11.72 2.17 -5.72
C THR A 79 10.73 2.01 -6.87
N PHE A 80 10.11 0.83 -7.01
CA PHE A 80 9.03 0.59 -7.97
C PHE A 80 7.83 1.50 -7.68
N LEU A 81 7.37 1.55 -6.42
CA LEU A 81 6.22 2.39 -6.04
C LEU A 81 6.49 3.87 -6.28
N LEU A 82 7.69 4.37 -6.00
CA LEU A 82 8.06 5.76 -6.34
C LEU A 82 8.01 6.04 -7.85
N LYS A 83 8.51 5.10 -8.68
CA LYS A 83 8.43 5.22 -10.15
C LYS A 83 6.98 5.23 -10.62
N LYS A 84 6.15 4.35 -10.07
CA LYS A 84 4.72 4.28 -10.37
C LYS A 84 3.98 5.57 -9.99
N ALA A 85 4.29 6.15 -8.83
CA ALA A 85 3.71 7.43 -8.40
C ALA A 85 3.95 8.55 -9.42
N ARG A 86 5.18 8.63 -9.94
CA ARG A 86 5.56 9.62 -10.96
C ARG A 86 4.83 9.38 -12.29
N GLN A 87 4.64 8.11 -12.68
CA GLN A 87 3.90 7.75 -13.89
C GLN A 87 2.40 8.09 -13.78
N GLU A 88 1.82 7.93 -12.59
CA GLU A 88 0.42 8.25 -12.31
C GLU A 88 0.19 9.75 -12.04
N GLY A 89 1.26 10.56 -12.06
CA GLY A 89 1.18 12.01 -11.88
C GLY A 89 0.98 12.46 -10.42
N TYR A 90 1.21 11.57 -9.45
CA TYR A 90 1.13 11.93 -8.04
C TYR A 90 2.27 12.87 -7.65
N ARG A 91 1.94 13.96 -6.94
CA ARG A 91 2.94 14.81 -6.29
C ARG A 91 3.49 14.13 -5.05
N LEU A 92 4.68 13.55 -5.17
CA LEU A 92 5.38 12.98 -4.03
C LEU A 92 5.72 14.09 -3.00
N PRO A 93 5.47 13.85 -1.70
CA PRO A 93 6.03 14.66 -0.63
C PRO A 93 7.56 14.72 -0.74
N VAL A 94 8.15 15.89 -0.49
CA VAL A 94 9.62 16.12 -0.57
C VAL A 94 10.42 15.07 0.21
N LYS A 95 9.89 14.60 1.35
CA LYS A 95 10.53 13.57 2.19
C LYS A 95 10.72 12.22 1.48
N LEU A 96 9.83 11.87 0.55
CA LEU A 96 9.89 10.61 -0.19
C LEU A 96 10.81 10.69 -1.43
N ASP A 97 10.99 11.89 -1.99
CA ASP A 97 11.77 12.09 -3.21
C ASP A 97 13.29 12.18 -2.94
N ALA A 98 13.68 12.70 -1.77
CA ALA A 98 15.08 12.95 -1.41
C ALA A 98 15.95 11.69 -1.17
N LEU A 99 15.34 10.50 -1.03
CA LEU A 99 16.05 9.27 -0.64
C LEU A 99 16.70 8.52 -1.80
N ARG A 100 16.57 9.02 -3.05
CA ARG A 100 17.20 8.40 -4.23
C ARG A 100 18.66 8.82 -4.44
N GLU A 101 19.10 9.92 -3.82
CA GLU A 101 20.37 10.59 -4.19
C GLU A 101 21.52 10.33 -3.21
N GLY A 102 21.33 9.49 -2.19
CA GLY A 102 22.32 9.24 -1.13
C GLY A 102 23.07 7.91 -1.21
N ARG A 103 23.33 7.37 -2.40
CA ARG A 103 24.27 6.24 -2.60
C ARG A 103 25.49 6.68 -3.38
#